data_AF-A0A9D6QII2-F1
#
_entry.id   AF-A0A9D6QII2-F1
#
_cell.length_a   1.000
_cell.length_b   1.000
_cell.length_c   1.000
_cell.angle_alpha   90.00
_cell.angle_beta   90.00
_cell.angle_gamma   90.00
#
_symmetry.space_group_name_H-M   'P 1'
#
loop_
_entity.id
_entity.type
_entity.pdbx_description
1 polymer ?
#
loop_
_entity_poly.entity_id
_entity_poly.type
_entity_poly.pdbx_seq_one_letter_code
_entity_poly.pdbx_strand_id
1 'polypeptide(L)'
;GPESHIQRGAITYDFIVPGDPLTPGWPSLPDAKRIPIEEAQSVPKIIAIPLSWRDAKPLLENMDGPVAPPAWQGGLPIKYRLGGSAGRVHLKADMDTSVVPNYVVEGRIRGAELPGEWIVLGNHRDAWVFGGVDPSSGTASKLELTRALGELAKKGIRPKRTIVMCS
;
A
#
# COMPACT_ATOMS: atom_id res chain seq x y z
N GLY A 1 -15.01 4.27 -13.25
CA GLY A 1 -15.13 2.92 -12.68
C GLY A 1 -16.56 2.68 -12.23
N PRO A 2 -16.89 1.46 -11.76
CA PRO A 2 -18.22 1.15 -11.21
C PRO A 2 -18.64 2.13 -10.12
N GLU A 3 -19.94 2.35 -9.97
CA GLU A 3 -20.46 3.40 -9.09
C GLU A 3 -20.12 3.19 -7.61
N SER A 4 -20.16 1.93 -7.20
CA SER A 4 -19.86 1.49 -5.84
C SER A 4 -18.39 1.18 -5.59
N HIS A 5 -17.50 1.52 -6.52
CA HIS A 5 -16.07 1.25 -6.37
C HIS A 5 -15.45 2.14 -5.30
N ILE A 6 -14.66 1.55 -4.40
CA ILE A 6 -13.92 2.24 -3.35
C ILE A 6 -12.43 1.92 -3.52
N GLN A 7 -11.61 2.96 -3.55
CA GLN A 7 -10.15 2.83 -3.49
C GLN A 7 -9.72 2.67 -2.02
N ARG A 8 -9.05 1.55 -1.71
CA ARG A 8 -8.38 1.35 -0.41
C ARG A 8 -6.96 1.92 -0.49
N GLY A 9 -6.39 2.22 0.67
CA GLY A 9 -5.02 2.71 0.77
C GLY A 9 -4.65 2.91 2.23
N ALA A 10 -3.37 2.71 2.54
CA ALA A 10 -2.83 3.12 3.82
C ALA A 10 -2.80 4.64 3.87
N ILE A 11 -3.16 5.19 5.04
CA ILE A 11 -3.10 6.64 5.31
C ILE A 11 -1.96 6.99 6.26
N THR A 12 -1.12 6.02 6.63
CA THR A 12 0.09 6.24 7.41
C THR A 12 1.03 7.18 6.69
N TYR A 13 1.65 8.11 7.42
CA TYR A 13 2.64 9.04 6.87
C TYR A 13 4.02 8.36 6.75
N ASP A 14 4.09 7.34 5.89
CA ASP A 14 5.29 6.55 5.62
C ASP A 14 6.44 7.38 5.00
N PHE A 15 6.13 8.54 4.42
CA PHE A 15 7.11 9.54 3.99
C PHE A 15 7.84 10.26 5.14
N ILE A 16 7.31 10.20 6.37
CA ILE A 16 7.98 10.72 7.58
C ILE A 16 8.83 9.62 8.20
N VAL A 17 8.20 8.48 8.46
CA VAL A 17 8.85 7.29 9.03
C VAL A 17 8.39 6.07 8.23
N PRO A 18 9.25 5.46 7.41
CA PRO A 18 8.90 4.27 6.65
C PRO A 18 8.92 3.02 7.53
N GLY A 19 8.16 2.01 7.11
CA GLY A 19 8.08 0.72 7.78
C GLY A 19 6.99 0.67 8.86
N ASP A 20 7.18 -0.22 9.83
CA ASP A 20 6.26 -0.36 10.96
C ASP A 20 6.26 0.91 11.82
N PRO A 21 5.10 1.58 12.01
CA PRO A 21 5.00 2.81 12.79
C PRO A 21 5.52 2.71 14.23
N LEU A 22 5.55 1.50 14.80
CA LEU A 22 5.93 1.28 16.20
C LEU A 22 7.40 0.89 16.37
N THR A 23 8.15 0.66 15.29
CA THR A 23 9.58 0.34 15.31
C THR A 23 10.38 1.25 14.37
N PRO A 24 10.37 2.58 14.59
CA PRO A 24 10.97 3.54 13.68
C PRO A 24 12.50 3.38 13.59
N GLY A 25 12.96 2.76 12.50
CA GLY A 25 14.39 2.61 12.22
C GLY A 25 15.05 1.32 12.75
N TRP A 26 14.28 0.38 13.31
CA TRP A 26 14.77 -0.96 13.66
C TRP A 26 13.82 -2.07 13.24
N PRO A 27 14.29 -3.33 13.16
CA PRO A 27 13.46 -4.45 12.71
C PRO A 27 12.32 -4.78 13.69
N SER A 28 11.14 -5.05 13.12
CA SER A 28 9.93 -5.45 13.85
C SER A 28 9.93 -6.95 14.17
N LEU A 29 10.90 -7.39 14.98
CA LEU A 29 11.03 -8.77 15.46
C LEU A 29 9.99 -9.09 16.56
N PRO A 30 9.72 -10.38 16.87
CA PRO A 30 8.75 -10.76 17.91
C PRO A 30 9.00 -10.14 19.29
N ASP A 31 10.26 -9.90 19.63
CA ASP A 31 10.73 -9.31 20.90
C ASP A 31 11.20 -7.86 20.76
N ALA A 32 10.95 -7.22 19.61
CA ALA A 32 11.39 -5.86 19.36
C ALA A 32 10.74 -4.87 20.33
N LYS A 33 11.54 -3.91 20.82
CA LYS A 33 11.02 -2.75 21.54
C LYS A 33 10.06 -1.99 20.60
N ARG A 34 8.87 -1.67 21.09
CA ARG A 34 7.88 -0.85 20.39
C ARG A 34 7.65 0.46 21.13
N ILE A 35 7.52 1.55 20.38
CA ILE A 35 7.09 2.81 20.97
C ILE A 35 5.57 2.78 21.23
N PRO A 36 5.07 3.57 22.21
CA PRO A 36 3.63 3.83 22.33
C PRO A 36 3.06 4.45 21.05
N ILE A 37 1.80 4.15 20.72
CA ILE A 37 1.16 4.65 19.50
C ILE A 37 1.02 6.18 19.49
N GLU A 38 0.93 6.80 20.66
CA GLU A 38 0.86 8.24 20.86
C GLU A 38 2.16 8.96 20.44
N GLU A 39 3.28 8.24 20.48
CA GLU A 39 4.61 8.71 20.06
C GLU A 39 4.88 8.43 18.57
N ALA A 40 4.06 7.59 17.92
CA ALA A 40 4.24 7.20 16.53
C ALA A 40 3.90 8.34 15.57
N GLN A 41 4.93 8.94 14.97
CA GLN A 41 4.79 10.11 14.11
C GLN A 41 4.06 9.83 12.79
N SER A 42 4.11 8.58 12.31
CA SER A 42 3.48 8.18 11.04
C SER A 42 2.02 7.75 11.18
N VAL A 43 1.47 7.66 12.40
CA VAL A 43 0.06 7.28 12.63
C VAL A 43 -0.85 8.50 12.50
N PRO A 44 -1.92 8.44 11.69
CA PRO A 44 -2.89 9.53 11.57
C PRO A 44 -3.69 9.74 12.86
N LYS A 45 -3.99 11.01 13.17
CA LYS A 45 -4.70 11.42 14.38
C LYS A 45 -6.18 11.75 14.18
N ILE A 46 -6.64 11.70 12.93
CA ILE A 46 -8.03 11.98 12.52
C ILE A 46 -8.55 10.82 11.67
N ILE A 47 -9.83 10.50 11.84
CA ILE A 47 -10.49 9.40 11.12
C ILE A 47 -10.56 9.74 9.63
N ALA A 48 -10.24 8.78 8.77
CA ALA A 48 -10.49 8.85 7.33
C ALA A 48 -11.15 7.57 6.84
N ILE A 49 -12.18 7.69 5.99
CA ILE A 49 -12.90 6.58 5.38
C ILE A 49 -13.07 6.88 3.89
N PRO A 50 -12.66 5.98 2.98
CA PRO A 50 -12.88 6.19 1.55
C PRO A 50 -14.35 5.95 1.19
N LEU A 51 -14.87 6.73 0.25
CA LEU A 51 -16.22 6.59 -0.27
C LEU A 51 -16.20 6.22 -1.74
N SER A 52 -17.21 5.48 -2.16
CA SER A 52 -17.52 5.35 -3.58
C SER A 52 -18.09 6.66 -4.10
N TRP A 53 -17.99 6.92 -5.40
CA TRP A 53 -18.59 8.14 -5.92
C TRP A 53 -20.12 8.13 -5.79
N ARG A 54 -20.75 6.95 -5.84
CA ARG A 54 -22.19 6.79 -5.58
C ARG A 54 -22.57 7.30 -4.19
N ASP A 55 -21.78 6.98 -3.17
CA ASP A 55 -22.07 7.35 -1.79
C ASP A 55 -21.61 8.78 -1.47
N ALA A 56 -20.59 9.29 -2.17
CA ALA A 56 -20.17 10.69 -2.08
C ALA A 56 -21.17 11.65 -2.75
N LYS A 57 -21.84 11.23 -3.81
CA LYS A 57 -22.79 12.04 -4.58
C LYS A 57 -23.89 12.69 -3.72
N PRO A 58 -24.68 11.97 -2.89
CA PRO A 58 -25.70 12.61 -2.06
C PRO A 58 -25.10 13.61 -1.06
N LEU A 59 -23.88 13.38 -0.57
CA LEU A 59 -23.21 14.36 0.30
C LEU A 59 -22.91 15.67 -0.45
N LEU A 60 -22.37 15.55 -1.68
CA LEU A 60 -22.05 16.70 -2.53
C LEU A 60 -23.29 17.43 -3.05
N GLU A 61 -24.37 16.71 -3.36
CA GLU A 61 -25.65 17.28 -3.80
C GLU A 61 -26.33 18.11 -2.70
N ASN A 62 -26.13 17.74 -1.44
CA ASN A 62 -26.70 18.45 -0.30
C ASN A 62 -25.84 19.63 0.17
N MET A 63 -24.66 19.87 -0.40
CA MET A 63 -23.86 21.06 -0.06
C MET A 63 -24.54 22.32 -0.62
N ASP A 64 -24.86 23.28 0.23
CA ASP A 64 -25.61 24.50 -0.11
C ASP A 64 -24.76 25.78 -0.11
N GLY A 65 -23.46 25.66 0.12
CA GLY A 65 -22.53 26.80 0.07
C GLY A 65 -22.28 27.38 -1.33
N PRO A 66 -21.36 28.35 -1.45
CA PRO A 66 -20.97 28.94 -2.73
C PRO A 66 -20.46 27.90 -3.73
N VAL A 67 -20.67 28.19 -5.01
CA VAL A 67 -20.19 27.34 -6.12
C VAL A 67 -18.67 27.21 -6.04
N ALA A 68 -18.15 25.99 -6.13
CA ALA A 68 -16.72 25.73 -6.15
C ALA A 68 -16.08 26.33 -7.43
N PRO A 69 -14.81 26.78 -7.38
CA PRO A 69 -14.11 27.28 -8.55
C PRO A 69 -14.15 26.28 -9.73
N PRO A 70 -14.05 26.74 -10.99
CA PRO A 70 -14.11 25.85 -12.16
C PRO A 70 -13.12 24.68 -12.10
N ALA A 71 -11.90 24.92 -11.60
CA ALA A 71 -10.86 23.90 -11.46
C ALA A 71 -11.15 22.83 -10.38
N TRP A 72 -12.14 23.06 -9.52
CA TRP A 72 -12.54 22.15 -8.43
C TRP A 72 -13.85 21.41 -8.75
N GLN A 73 -14.43 21.63 -9.92
CA GLN A 73 -15.54 20.81 -10.40
C GLN A 73 -15.01 19.42 -10.76
N GLY A 74 -15.74 18.39 -10.34
CA GLY A 74 -15.41 17.00 -10.69
C GLY A 74 -16.21 16.49 -11.89
N GLY A 75 -16.16 15.18 -12.11
CA GLY A 75 -16.84 14.52 -13.23
C GLY A 75 -18.28 14.09 -12.97
N LEU A 76 -18.85 14.36 -11.78
CA LEU A 76 -20.24 14.01 -11.49
C LEU A 76 -21.19 15.03 -12.13
N PRO A 77 -22.40 14.62 -12.58
CA PRO A 77 -23.37 15.51 -13.24
C PRO A 77 -24.12 16.40 -12.24
N ILE A 78 -23.39 17.07 -11.34
CA ILE A 78 -23.89 17.97 -10.30
C ILE A 78 -22.98 19.18 -10.22
N LYS A 79 -23.49 20.32 -9.71
CA LYS A 79 -22.66 21.50 -9.51
C LYS A 79 -22.00 21.44 -8.14
N TYR A 80 -20.67 21.39 -8.11
CA TYR A 80 -19.94 21.26 -6.86
C TYR A 80 -19.96 22.60 -6.13
N ARG A 81 -20.19 22.53 -4.81
CA ARG A 81 -20.28 23.67 -3.90
C ARG A 81 -19.33 23.45 -2.72
N LEU A 82 -18.95 24.54 -2.04
CA LEU A 82 -18.01 24.52 -0.91
C LEU A 82 -18.69 25.00 0.36
N GLY A 83 -18.60 24.20 1.42
CA GLY A 83 -19.24 24.50 2.71
C GLY A 83 -20.76 24.52 2.62
N GLY A 84 -21.37 25.21 3.57
CA GLY A 84 -22.83 25.22 3.75
C GLY A 84 -23.24 24.87 5.17
N SER A 85 -24.54 24.84 5.42
CA SER A 85 -25.14 24.43 6.71
C SER A 85 -26.17 23.32 6.56
N ALA A 86 -26.41 22.83 5.34
CA ALA A 86 -27.46 21.88 5.01
C ALA A 86 -27.36 20.49 5.65
N GLY A 87 -26.28 20.15 6.39
CA GLY A 87 -26.26 18.88 7.10
C GLY A 87 -25.06 18.61 7.99
N ARG A 88 -25.25 17.66 8.90
CA ARG A 88 -24.20 17.07 9.73
C ARG A 88 -23.98 15.62 9.31
N VAL A 89 -22.75 15.28 8.92
CA VAL A 89 -22.35 13.90 8.64
C VAL A 89 -21.82 13.26 9.93
N HIS A 90 -22.28 12.05 10.25
CA HIS A 90 -21.72 11.26 11.34
C HIS A 90 -20.79 10.20 10.74
N LEU A 91 -19.50 10.29 11.08
CA LEU A 91 -18.50 9.33 10.69
C LEU A 91 -18.22 8.38 11.85
N LYS A 92 -18.30 7.07 11.60
CA LYS A 92 -17.93 6.03 12.55
C LYS A 92 -16.95 5.07 11.88
N ALA A 93 -15.77 4.91 12.47
CA ALA A 93 -14.80 3.90 12.08
C ALA A 93 -14.59 2.94 13.26
N ASP A 94 -14.57 1.65 12.96
CA ASP A 94 -14.24 0.58 13.89
C ASP A 94 -13.23 -0.31 13.17
N MET A 95 -11.97 -0.25 13.58
CA MET A 95 -10.83 -0.84 12.87
C MET A 95 -9.96 -1.63 13.84
N ASP A 96 -9.52 -2.81 13.41
CA ASP A 96 -8.52 -3.59 14.12
C ASP A 96 -7.11 -3.03 13.81
N THR A 97 -6.40 -2.65 14.85
CA THR A 97 -5.03 -2.11 14.78
C THR A 97 -4.02 -3.01 15.49
N SER A 98 -4.34 -4.30 15.66
CA SER A 98 -3.44 -5.26 16.28
C SER A 98 -2.16 -5.47 15.47
N VAL A 99 -1.07 -5.73 16.18
CA VAL A 99 0.21 -6.10 15.56
C VAL A 99 0.12 -7.56 15.11
N VAL A 100 0.34 -7.80 13.82
CA VAL A 100 0.32 -9.13 13.21
C VAL A 100 1.63 -9.43 12.47
N PRO A 101 2.04 -10.70 12.37
CA PRO A 101 3.25 -11.07 11.65
C PRO A 101 3.07 -10.90 10.14
N ASN A 102 4.08 -10.34 9.48
CA ASN A 102 4.24 -10.33 8.03
C ASN A 102 5.41 -11.22 7.62
N TYR A 103 5.29 -11.89 6.46
CA TYR A 103 6.28 -12.86 5.99
C TYR A 103 6.85 -12.45 4.64
N VAL A 104 8.17 -12.24 4.62
CA VAL A 104 8.94 -12.05 3.38
C VAL A 104 9.56 -13.39 2.99
N VAL A 105 9.36 -13.81 1.74
CA VAL A 105 10.00 -14.99 1.16
C VAL A 105 11.25 -14.56 0.44
N GLU A 106 12.38 -15.18 0.78
CA GLU A 106 13.67 -14.92 0.17
C GLU A 106 14.21 -16.18 -0.52
N GLY A 107 14.63 -16.05 -1.78
CA GLY A 107 15.31 -17.10 -2.54
C GLY A 107 16.60 -16.58 -3.17
N ARG A 108 17.65 -17.41 -3.23
CA ARG A 108 18.96 -17.00 -3.75
C ARG A 108 19.50 -17.94 -4.81
N ILE A 109 20.03 -17.36 -5.89
CA ILE A 109 20.98 -18.03 -6.79
C ILE A 109 22.36 -17.45 -6.49
N ARG A 110 23.18 -18.19 -5.75
CA ARG A 110 24.53 -17.74 -5.36
C ARG A 110 25.41 -17.53 -6.60
N GLY A 111 26.15 -16.42 -6.64
CA GLY A 111 27.04 -16.08 -7.75
C GLY A 111 28.25 -17.02 -7.86
N ALA A 112 28.76 -17.19 -9.08
CA ALA A 112 29.90 -18.06 -9.38
C ALA A 112 31.27 -17.45 -9.06
N GLU A 113 31.43 -16.13 -9.28
CA GLU A 113 32.71 -15.43 -9.06
C GLU A 113 32.66 -14.50 -7.85
N LEU A 114 31.56 -13.76 -7.70
CA LEU A 114 31.39 -12.71 -6.69
C LEU A 114 30.17 -12.99 -5.80
N PRO A 115 30.18 -14.07 -4.97
CA PRO A 115 29.01 -14.48 -4.21
C PRO A 115 28.59 -13.48 -3.10
N GLY A 116 29.48 -12.57 -2.70
CA GLY A 116 29.21 -11.52 -1.73
C GLY A 116 28.56 -10.26 -2.31
N GLU A 117 28.55 -10.09 -3.64
CA GLU A 117 27.90 -8.94 -4.31
C GLU A 117 26.49 -9.34 -4.75
N TRP A 118 25.49 -8.55 -4.38
CA TRP A 118 24.08 -8.92 -4.53
C TRP A 118 23.35 -8.02 -5.53
N ILE A 119 22.51 -8.65 -6.34
CA ILE A 119 21.46 -7.98 -7.12
C ILE A 119 20.14 -8.41 -6.52
N VAL A 120 19.39 -7.46 -5.95
CA VAL A 120 18.12 -7.72 -5.27
C VAL A 120 16.97 -7.39 -6.22
N LEU A 121 16.06 -8.35 -6.41
CA LEU A 121 14.81 -8.17 -7.14
C LEU A 121 13.63 -8.43 -6.20
N GLY A 122 12.84 -7.39 -5.96
CA GLY A 122 11.69 -7.42 -5.06
C GLY A 122 10.37 -7.18 -5.80
N ASN A 123 9.31 -7.84 -5.33
CA ASN A 123 7.94 -7.50 -5.66
C ASN A 123 7.07 -7.91 -4.46
N HIS A 124 6.32 -6.98 -3.86
CA HIS A 124 5.42 -7.31 -2.75
C HIS A 124 4.31 -8.27 -3.21
N ARG A 125 3.69 -8.99 -2.28
CA ARG A 125 2.73 -10.06 -2.60
C ARG A 125 1.36 -9.83 -1.99
N ASP A 126 1.32 -9.08 -0.89
CA ASP A 126 0.10 -8.65 -0.23
C ASP A 126 -0.72 -7.72 -1.13
N ALA A 127 -2.05 -7.85 -1.04
CA ALA A 127 -2.99 -7.10 -1.84
C ALA A 127 -4.23 -6.72 -1.01
N TRP A 128 -4.87 -5.61 -1.36
CA TRP A 128 -6.10 -5.17 -0.71
C TRP A 128 -7.30 -6.10 -0.93
N VAL A 129 -7.39 -6.71 -2.11
CA VAL A 129 -8.44 -7.67 -2.48
C VAL A 129 -7.78 -8.79 -3.29
N PHE A 130 -8.08 -8.94 -4.59
CA PHE A 130 -7.45 -9.96 -5.44
C PHE A 130 -6.07 -9.54 -5.96
N GLY A 131 -5.83 -8.23 -6.06
CA GLY A 131 -4.55 -7.68 -6.50
C GLY A 131 -4.11 -8.08 -7.90
N GLY A 132 -5.05 -8.18 -8.85
CA GLY A 132 -4.75 -8.68 -10.21
C GLY A 132 -3.68 -7.87 -10.94
N VAL A 133 -3.70 -6.55 -10.78
CA VAL A 133 -2.62 -5.67 -11.24
C VAL A 133 -1.62 -5.47 -10.10
N ASP A 134 -2.04 -4.73 -9.07
CA ASP A 134 -1.25 -4.43 -7.88
C ASP A 134 -1.49 -5.50 -6.79
N PRO A 135 -0.53 -6.41 -6.51
CA PRO A 135 0.80 -6.57 -7.13
C PRO A 135 0.98 -7.85 -7.97
N SER A 136 -0.09 -8.63 -8.17
CA SER A 136 0.05 -10.00 -8.71
C SER A 136 0.60 -10.02 -10.12
N SER A 137 0.40 -8.98 -10.92
CA SER A 137 1.00 -8.87 -12.26
C SER A 137 2.54 -8.81 -12.21
N GLY A 138 3.08 -8.07 -11.26
CA GLY A 138 4.53 -8.03 -10.98
C GLY A 138 5.02 -9.33 -10.34
N THR A 139 4.22 -9.94 -9.46
CA THR A 139 4.54 -11.24 -8.87
C THR A 139 4.66 -12.32 -9.94
N ALA A 140 3.72 -12.38 -10.89
CA ALA A 140 3.76 -13.32 -12.01
C ALA A 140 5.03 -13.14 -12.85
N SER A 141 5.37 -11.89 -13.18
CA SER A 141 6.58 -11.57 -13.94
C SER A 141 7.86 -11.99 -13.20
N LYS A 142 7.94 -11.69 -11.89
CA LYS A 142 9.07 -12.08 -11.03
C LYS A 142 9.20 -13.60 -10.92
N LEU A 143 8.10 -14.33 -10.76
CA LEU A 143 8.12 -15.78 -10.64
C LEU A 143 8.59 -16.45 -11.93
N GLU A 144 8.17 -15.97 -13.10
CA GLU A 144 8.64 -16.51 -14.38
C GLU A 144 10.13 -16.23 -14.61
N LEU A 145 10.60 -15.02 -14.27
CA LEU A 145 12.04 -14.72 -14.28
C LEU A 145 12.81 -15.65 -13.34
N THR A 146 12.29 -15.86 -12.13
CA THR A 146 12.90 -16.76 -11.14
C THR A 146 12.96 -18.20 -11.65
N ARG A 147 11.88 -18.67 -12.30
CA ARG A 147 11.82 -20.00 -12.94
C ARG A 147 12.89 -20.13 -14.02
N ALA A 148 12.98 -19.18 -14.94
CA ALA A 148 13.95 -19.19 -16.03
C ALA A 148 15.41 -19.19 -15.53
N LEU A 149 15.73 -18.33 -14.56
CA LEU A 149 17.06 -18.28 -13.94
C LEU A 149 17.37 -19.57 -13.15
N GLY A 150 16.38 -20.15 -12.47
CA GLY A 150 16.50 -21.42 -11.78
C GLY A 150 16.83 -22.58 -12.73
N GLU A 151 16.20 -22.63 -13.91
CA GLU A 151 16.49 -23.63 -14.94
C GLU A 151 17.90 -23.48 -15.52
N LEU A 152 18.38 -22.25 -15.73
CA LEU A 152 19.77 -22.00 -16.11
C LEU A 152 20.75 -22.48 -15.03
N ALA A 153 20.46 -22.19 -13.76
CA ALA A 153 21.29 -22.62 -12.64
C ALA A 153 21.37 -24.15 -12.51
N LYS A 154 20.26 -24.88 -12.74
CA LYS A 154 20.24 -26.36 -12.78
C LYS A 154 21.12 -26.93 -13.89
N LYS A 155 21.33 -26.20 -14.97
CA LYS A 155 22.23 -26.56 -16.09
C LYS A 155 23.69 -26.11 -15.86
N GLY A 156 24.02 -25.60 -14.67
CA GLY A 156 25.36 -25.11 -14.33
C GLY A 156 25.65 -23.68 -14.79
N ILE A 157 24.70 -23.00 -15.44
CA ILE A 157 24.86 -21.59 -15.85
C ILE A 157 24.47 -20.70 -14.68
N ARG A 158 25.47 -20.08 -14.05
CA ARG A 158 25.27 -19.24 -12.87
C ARG A 158 25.64 -17.79 -13.15
N PRO A 159 24.95 -16.82 -12.54
CA PRO A 159 25.32 -15.41 -12.64
C PRO A 159 26.67 -15.17 -11.97
N LYS A 160 27.39 -14.12 -12.40
CA LYS A 160 28.64 -13.68 -11.78
C LYS A 160 28.43 -13.32 -10.30
N ARG A 161 27.35 -12.58 -10.00
CA ARG A 161 26.93 -12.08 -8.68
C ARG A 161 25.75 -12.88 -8.14
N THR A 162 25.53 -12.84 -6.83
CA THR A 162 24.35 -13.47 -6.23
C THR A 162 23.09 -12.70 -6.61
N ILE A 163 22.08 -13.42 -7.08
CA ILE A 163 20.74 -12.86 -7.29
C ILE A 163 19.87 -13.24 -6.08
N VAL A 164 19.23 -12.25 -5.47
CA VAL A 164 18.31 -12.42 -4.34
C VAL A 164 16.91 -12.01 -4.81
N MET A 165 15.97 -12.95 -4.73
CA MET A 165 14.56 -12.74 -5.02
C MET A 165 13.80 -12.55 -3.70
N CYS A 166 13.10 -11.43 -3.56
CA CYS A 166 12.33 -11.11 -2.35
C CYS A 166 10.84 -11.01 -2.69
N SER A 167 9.96 -11.55 -1.83
CA SER A 167 8.51 -11.50 -2.00
C SER A 167 7.71 -11.23 -0.74
#